data_AF-A0A166CYF1-F1
#
_entry.id   AF-A0A166CYF1-F1
#
_cell.length_a   1.000
_cell.length_b   1.000
_cell.length_c   1.000
_cell.angle_alpha   90.00
_cell.angle_beta   90.00
_cell.angle_gamma   90.00
#
_symmetry.space_group_name_H-M   'P 1'
#
loop_
_entity.id
_entity.type
_entity.pdbx_description
1 polymer ?
#
loop_
_entity_poly.entity_id
_entity_poly.type
_entity_poly.pdbx_seq_one_letter_code
_entity_poly.pdbx_strand_id
1 'polypeptide(L)'
;MNIPASVLDECGSSFVAADEKHEKASTQFFADTGIMSLICQHDRVLFTVNMTHRGEHQHYALALIKQFMGEIPDECTVGALYDIACQLKHSMQKFGFLSDIFPRITFGISVFHTYRHAWPCQVVYHPRKCLGFGLSDGEGCERFWSSIRKLIPTLHISGYYQRHYTLDLHIQYLTDKAHAASGEWLARRWTTCQERKAVAAREMAKTGKAISFLREQWALQVESQTQPMPRRSKNKGRQAVMAILALDTSITAEQNLVKKLDNLVALGRGDFFDLSDQATETNRHLQRLQDLRCGKFNSLGVSETTHLGRLRDNTFLWSRMNALAIKQRLRDRLRQRKFELEKLERSYCRTVNELKAHSQVQHALDRRAPTMQKLAKSYNDLCTTMQDLIKKKKAPKGAICPEPIPEGSLWKLDVDDNIWQDIGLEDAASEHSPAPWLCDEKTHIGIRHMLDHDCAVEEEKRVLRECVGLQELA
;
A
#
# COMPACT_ATOMS: atom_id res chain seq x y z
N MET A 1 -9.01 6.06 10.91
CA MET A 1 -7.92 5.82 9.93
C MET A 1 -8.22 4.52 9.21
N ASN A 2 -8.20 4.52 7.87
CA ASN A 2 -8.54 3.33 7.07
C ASN A 2 -7.33 2.40 6.84
N ILE A 3 -6.24 2.61 7.57
CA ILE A 3 -4.99 1.85 7.44
C ILE A 3 -4.44 1.53 8.85
N PRO A 4 -3.91 0.31 9.08
CA PRO A 4 -3.28 -0.05 10.34
C PRO A 4 -2.01 0.76 10.65
N ALA A 5 -1.75 1.02 11.94
CA ALA A 5 -0.56 1.77 12.37
C ALA A 5 0.76 1.15 11.87
N SER A 6 0.86 -0.19 11.83
CA SER A 6 2.06 -0.89 11.33
C SER A 6 2.37 -0.58 9.86
N VAL A 7 1.34 -0.35 9.05
CA VAL A 7 1.49 -0.01 7.64
C VAL A 7 1.97 1.44 7.50
N LEU A 8 1.51 2.33 8.39
CA LEU A 8 2.02 3.71 8.44
C LEU A 8 3.49 3.72 8.86
N ASP A 9 3.88 2.93 9.85
CA ASP A 9 5.28 2.86 10.28
C ASP A 9 6.18 2.35 9.13
N GLU A 10 5.73 1.33 8.40
CA GLU A 10 6.40 0.82 7.20
C GLU A 10 6.51 1.90 6.11
N CYS A 11 5.42 2.61 5.81
CA CYS A 11 5.41 3.72 4.86
C CYS A 11 6.37 4.84 5.29
N GLY A 12 6.37 5.23 6.57
CA GLY A 12 7.25 6.27 7.11
C GLY A 12 8.73 5.90 6.96
N SER A 13 9.08 4.64 7.23
CA SER A 13 10.45 4.14 7.08
C SER A 13 10.94 4.03 5.63
N SER A 14 10.03 4.01 4.65
CA SER A 14 10.34 3.81 3.23
C SER A 14 10.68 5.12 2.48
N PHE A 15 10.45 6.29 3.09
CA PHE A 15 10.69 7.60 2.46
C PHE A 15 11.86 8.34 3.10
N VAL A 16 12.85 8.68 2.27
CA VAL A 16 13.95 9.59 2.66
C VAL A 16 13.43 10.99 3.01
N ALA A 17 12.28 11.41 2.48
CA ALA A 17 11.61 12.67 2.85
C ALA A 17 10.96 12.62 4.25
N ALA A 18 10.62 11.43 4.75
CA ALA A 18 10.14 11.23 6.11
C ALA A 18 11.27 10.89 7.10
N ASP A 19 12.48 10.65 6.59
CA ASP A 19 13.68 10.44 7.39
C ASP A 19 14.32 11.79 7.71
N GLU A 20 13.95 12.36 8.85
CA GLU A 20 14.50 13.61 9.39
C GLU A 20 16.03 13.57 9.58
N LYS A 21 16.67 12.41 9.44
CA LYS A 21 18.09 12.20 9.70
C LYS A 21 18.99 12.27 8.47
N HIS A 22 18.46 12.31 7.25
CA HIS A 22 19.27 12.25 6.02
C HIS A 22 19.43 13.62 5.32
N GLU A 23 20.68 14.09 5.26
CA GLU A 23 21.08 15.40 4.72
C GLU A 23 21.15 15.41 3.18
N LYS A 24 20.32 16.22 2.52
CA LYS A 24 20.44 16.51 1.07
C LYS A 24 21.20 17.81 0.76
N ALA A 25 21.29 18.76 1.69
CA ALA A 25 22.01 20.03 1.53
C ALA A 25 22.47 20.59 2.88
N SER A 26 23.68 21.15 2.94
CA SER A 26 24.23 21.76 4.16
C SER A 26 23.66 23.16 4.39
N THR A 27 23.06 23.41 5.55
CA THR A 27 22.66 24.78 5.98
C THR A 27 23.84 25.64 6.41
N GLN A 28 25.06 25.12 6.36
CA GLN A 28 26.25 25.86 6.76
C GLN A 28 26.67 26.90 5.70
N PHE A 29 26.25 26.72 4.44
CA PHE A 29 26.64 27.57 3.31
C PHE A 29 25.47 28.23 2.59
N PHE A 30 24.22 27.79 2.84
CA PHE A 30 23.03 28.28 2.14
C PHE A 30 21.93 28.65 3.14
N ALA A 31 21.36 29.85 2.99
CA ALA A 31 20.25 30.33 3.82
C ALA A 31 18.94 29.57 3.55
N ASP A 32 18.72 29.18 2.28
CA ASP A 32 17.61 28.34 1.85
C ASP A 32 18.15 27.02 1.31
N THR A 33 17.61 25.90 1.78
CA THR A 33 17.98 24.55 1.31
C THR A 33 17.13 24.07 0.14
N GLY A 34 16.05 24.78 -0.19
CA GLY A 34 15.09 24.39 -1.23
C GLY A 34 13.86 25.28 -1.27
N ILE A 35 12.91 24.91 -2.11
CA ILE A 35 11.59 25.53 -2.24
C ILE A 35 10.55 24.42 -2.21
N MET A 36 9.57 24.55 -1.31
CA MET A 36 8.36 23.73 -1.34
C MET A 36 7.27 24.53 -2.07
N SER A 37 6.48 23.86 -2.91
CA SER A 37 5.46 24.51 -3.73
C SER A 37 4.13 23.79 -3.65
N LEU A 38 3.05 24.55 -3.68
CA LEU A 38 1.70 24.06 -3.91
C LEU A 38 1.30 24.45 -5.33
N ILE A 39 0.88 23.46 -6.10
CA ILE A 39 0.61 23.60 -7.53
C ILE A 39 -0.80 23.06 -7.80
N CYS A 40 -1.57 23.75 -8.63
CA CYS A 40 -2.88 23.26 -9.05
C CYS A 40 -2.75 22.13 -10.10
N GLN A 41 -3.85 21.46 -10.41
CA GLN A 41 -3.89 20.41 -11.45
C GLN A 41 -3.48 20.91 -12.86
N HIS A 42 -3.48 22.23 -13.10
CA HIS A 42 -3.05 22.86 -14.35
C HIS A 42 -1.53 23.09 -14.43
N ASP A 43 -0.77 22.55 -13.48
CA ASP A 43 0.68 22.75 -13.35
C ASP A 43 1.08 24.22 -13.11
N ARG A 44 0.19 25.00 -12.49
CA ARG A 44 0.45 26.40 -12.12
C ARG A 44 0.72 26.50 -10.62
N VAL A 45 1.77 27.24 -10.29
CA VAL A 45 2.18 27.47 -8.91
C VAL A 45 1.14 28.38 -8.26
N LEU A 46 0.60 27.95 -7.11
CA LEU A 46 -0.30 28.73 -6.28
C LEU A 46 0.48 29.43 -5.17
N PHE A 47 1.25 28.66 -4.42
CA PHE A 47 2.07 29.16 -3.32
C PHE A 47 3.43 28.50 -3.31
N THR A 48 4.45 29.24 -2.88
CA THR A 48 5.79 28.70 -2.62
C THR A 48 6.27 29.14 -1.25
N VAL A 49 7.07 28.30 -0.61
CA VAL A 49 7.72 28.61 0.66
C VAL A 49 9.18 28.19 0.59
N ASN A 50 10.06 29.08 1.04
CA ASN A 50 11.47 28.77 1.17
C ASN A 50 11.69 27.77 2.29
N MET A 51 12.50 26.75 2.02
CA MET A 51 12.87 25.76 3.02
C MET A 51 14.09 26.24 3.80
N THR A 52 13.84 26.85 4.94
CA THR A 52 14.87 27.43 5.85
C THR A 52 15.42 26.42 6.86
N HIS A 53 14.74 25.29 7.02
CA HIS A 53 15.11 24.16 7.89
C HIS A 53 15.59 22.97 7.06
N ARG A 54 16.44 22.12 7.65
CA ARG A 54 17.04 20.95 6.98
C ARG A 54 16.00 19.90 6.62
N GLY A 55 15.69 19.76 5.34
CA GLY A 55 14.86 18.68 4.82
C GLY A 55 13.39 19.05 4.60
N GLU A 56 12.66 18.14 3.94
CA GLU A 56 11.25 18.30 3.55
C GLU A 56 10.33 17.99 4.74
N HIS A 57 10.24 18.91 5.70
CA HIS A 57 9.37 18.74 6.86
C HIS A 57 7.88 18.94 6.52
N GLN A 58 7.01 18.23 7.23
CA GLN A 58 5.55 18.31 7.07
C GLN A 58 4.98 19.72 7.30
N HIS A 59 5.63 20.57 8.09
CA HIS A 59 5.12 21.91 8.40
C HIS A 59 5.05 22.82 7.16
N TYR A 60 5.89 22.62 6.14
CA TYR A 60 5.79 23.36 4.89
C TYR A 60 4.49 23.01 4.14
N ALA A 61 4.16 21.72 4.07
CA ALA A 61 2.90 21.27 3.48
C ALA A 61 1.70 21.81 4.27
N LEU A 62 1.75 21.78 5.60
CA LEU A 62 0.69 22.34 6.45
C LEU A 62 0.52 23.85 6.23
N ALA A 63 1.61 24.61 6.14
CA ALA A 63 1.56 26.05 5.90
C ALA A 63 0.95 26.38 4.53
N LEU A 64 1.35 25.66 3.48
CA LEU A 64 0.82 25.84 2.13
C LEU A 64 -0.68 25.48 2.05
N ILE A 65 -1.09 24.36 2.67
CA ILE A 65 -2.50 23.97 2.76
C ILE A 65 -3.30 25.04 3.51
N LYS A 66 -2.80 25.50 4.67
CA LYS A 66 -3.48 26.54 5.46
C LYS A 66 -3.66 27.83 4.65
N GLN A 67 -2.62 28.28 3.95
CA GLN A 67 -2.70 29.47 3.11
C GLN A 67 -3.75 29.28 2.01
N PHE A 68 -3.69 28.18 1.26
CA PHE A 68 -4.63 27.93 0.16
C PHE A 68 -6.08 27.82 0.63
N MET A 69 -6.33 27.12 1.74
CA MET A 69 -7.68 26.95 2.29
C MET A 69 -8.29 28.27 2.77
N GLY A 70 -7.48 29.26 3.14
CA GLY A 70 -7.94 30.61 3.49
C GLY A 70 -8.33 31.48 2.29
N GLU A 71 -7.97 31.08 1.07
CA GLU A 71 -8.22 31.83 -0.18
C GLU A 71 -9.41 31.28 -0.96
N ILE A 72 -10.01 30.17 -0.49
CA ILE A 72 -11.15 29.52 -1.15
C ILE A 72 -12.40 29.53 -0.26
N PRO A 73 -13.61 29.54 -0.83
CA PRO A 73 -14.86 29.50 -0.07
C PRO A 73 -14.95 28.29 0.86
N ASP A 74 -15.65 28.46 2.00
CA ASP A 74 -15.75 27.43 3.05
C ASP A 74 -16.52 26.18 2.61
N GLU A 75 -17.35 26.31 1.57
CA GLU A 75 -18.10 25.22 0.97
C GLU A 75 -17.25 24.36 0.02
N CYS A 76 -16.06 24.83 -0.37
CA CYS A 76 -15.18 24.10 -1.27
C CYS A 76 -14.46 22.93 -0.57
N THR A 77 -14.47 21.78 -1.23
CA THR A 77 -13.67 20.60 -0.89
C THR A 77 -12.43 20.52 -1.79
N VAL A 78 -11.30 20.05 -1.26
CA VAL A 78 -10.01 20.01 -1.95
C VAL A 78 -9.44 18.60 -1.99
N GLY A 79 -8.96 18.16 -3.15
CA GLY A 79 -8.11 16.98 -3.27
C GLY A 79 -6.64 17.37 -3.18
N ALA A 80 -5.91 16.86 -2.18
CA ALA A 80 -4.49 17.10 -1.99
C ALA A 80 -3.66 15.85 -2.34
N LEU A 81 -2.78 15.98 -3.33
CA LEU A 81 -1.80 14.95 -3.69
C LEU A 81 -0.44 15.28 -3.07
N TYR A 82 0.10 14.36 -2.28
CA TYR A 82 1.40 14.53 -1.65
C TYR A 82 2.10 13.18 -1.43
N ASP A 83 3.41 13.13 -1.62
CA ASP A 83 4.22 11.90 -1.59
C ASP A 83 4.06 11.10 -0.30
N ILE A 84 3.90 11.79 0.83
CA ILE A 84 3.67 11.21 2.15
C ILE A 84 2.31 11.62 2.73
N ALA A 85 1.28 11.78 1.88
CA ALA A 85 -0.06 12.17 2.30
C ALA A 85 -0.65 11.29 3.41
N CYS A 86 -0.33 9.98 3.41
CA CYS A 86 -0.75 9.07 4.48
C CYS A 86 -0.19 9.46 5.86
N GLN A 87 1.07 9.93 5.91
CA GLN A 87 1.71 10.43 7.13
C GLN A 87 1.17 11.80 7.51
N LEU A 88 1.00 12.70 6.54
CA LEU A 88 0.47 14.04 6.79
C LEU A 88 -0.93 13.97 7.39
N LYS A 89 -1.82 13.16 6.80
CA LYS A 89 -3.18 12.94 7.30
C LYS A 89 -3.16 12.35 8.72
N HIS A 90 -2.29 11.37 8.96
CA HIS A 90 -2.12 10.79 10.30
C HIS A 90 -1.66 11.84 11.32
N SER A 91 -0.66 12.66 10.99
CA SER A 91 -0.20 13.77 11.84
C SER A 91 -1.32 14.77 12.14
N MET A 92 -2.09 15.18 11.13
CA MET A 92 -3.22 16.11 11.31
C MET A 92 -4.26 15.54 12.27
N GLN A 93 -4.62 14.26 12.13
CA GLN A 93 -5.58 13.61 13.02
C GLN A 93 -5.04 13.40 14.43
N LYS A 94 -3.78 12.98 14.56
CA LYS A 94 -3.15 12.69 15.84
C LYS A 94 -2.92 13.94 16.69
N PHE A 95 -2.50 15.03 16.06
CA PHE A 95 -2.12 16.26 16.76
C PHE A 95 -3.18 17.37 16.64
N GLY A 96 -4.27 17.14 15.91
CA GLY A 96 -5.34 18.13 15.72
C GLY A 96 -4.94 19.31 14.84
N PHE A 97 -3.91 19.17 13.99
CA PHE A 97 -3.50 20.24 13.09
C PHE A 97 -4.60 20.51 12.04
N LEU A 98 -4.95 21.79 11.86
CA LEU A 98 -5.89 22.26 10.85
C LEU A 98 -7.25 21.53 10.93
N SER A 99 -7.74 21.30 12.15
CA SER A 99 -8.95 20.52 12.42
C SER A 99 -10.23 21.12 11.86
N ASP A 100 -10.27 22.44 11.71
CA ASP A 100 -11.34 23.24 11.10
C ASP A 100 -11.48 22.97 9.59
N ILE A 101 -10.36 22.82 8.87
CA ILE A 101 -10.34 22.59 7.42
C ILE A 101 -10.14 21.12 7.03
N PHE A 102 -9.64 20.27 7.94
CA PHE A 102 -9.37 18.86 7.69
C PHE A 102 -10.54 18.09 7.04
N PRO A 103 -11.82 18.26 7.46
CA PRO A 103 -12.96 17.55 6.86
C PRO A 103 -13.19 17.89 5.38
N ARG A 104 -12.68 19.04 4.91
CA ARG A 104 -12.81 19.51 3.53
C ARG A 104 -11.73 18.93 2.61
N ILE A 105 -10.76 18.19 3.13
CA ILE A 105 -9.60 17.73 2.37
C ILE A 105 -9.64 16.21 2.16
N THR A 106 -9.61 15.80 0.89
CA THR A 106 -9.35 14.42 0.48
C THR A 106 -7.87 14.27 0.17
N PHE A 107 -7.20 13.30 0.79
CA PHE A 107 -5.78 13.04 0.59
C PHE A 107 -5.57 11.90 -0.41
N GLY A 108 -4.58 12.06 -1.28
CA GLY A 108 -4.07 11.02 -2.16
C GLY A 108 -2.55 11.13 -2.29
N ILE A 109 -1.92 10.09 -2.80
CA ILE A 109 -0.48 10.06 -3.05
C ILE A 109 -0.26 10.19 -4.56
N SER A 110 0.69 11.02 -4.98
CA SER A 110 1.13 11.14 -6.37
C SER A 110 1.38 9.74 -6.99
N VAL A 111 0.98 9.56 -8.25
CA VAL A 111 0.89 8.22 -8.88
C VAL A 111 2.22 7.49 -8.85
N PHE A 112 3.34 8.18 -9.12
CA PHE A 112 4.65 7.52 -9.12
C PHE A 112 5.15 7.21 -7.70
N HIS A 113 4.80 8.04 -6.73
CA HIS A 113 5.25 7.86 -5.34
C HIS A 113 4.44 6.82 -4.59
N THR A 114 3.20 6.56 -5.01
CA THR A 114 2.31 5.57 -4.37
C THR A 114 2.93 4.18 -4.35
N TYR A 115 3.73 3.81 -5.36
CA TYR A 115 4.39 2.50 -5.43
C TYR A 115 5.42 2.24 -4.33
N ARG A 116 5.89 3.29 -3.62
CA ARG A 116 6.80 3.16 -2.47
C ARG A 116 6.07 2.86 -1.16
N HIS A 117 4.76 3.03 -1.15
CA HIS A 117 3.96 2.74 0.01
C HIS A 117 3.61 1.26 0.06
N ALA A 118 3.36 0.77 1.28
CA ALA A 118 2.83 -0.56 1.49
C ALA A 118 1.47 -0.73 0.77
N TRP A 119 1.16 -1.96 0.35
CA TRP A 119 -0.01 -2.25 -0.48
C TRP A 119 -1.33 -1.69 0.06
N PRO A 120 -1.65 -1.80 1.37
CA PRO A 120 -2.89 -1.22 1.91
C PRO A 120 -2.95 0.30 1.75
N CYS A 121 -1.80 0.98 1.78
CA CYS A 121 -1.71 2.41 1.52
C CYS A 121 -1.97 2.76 0.06
N GLN A 122 -1.52 1.91 -0.88
CA GLN A 122 -1.85 2.07 -2.29
C GLN A 122 -3.36 1.89 -2.54
N VAL A 123 -3.97 0.90 -1.90
CA VAL A 123 -5.41 0.65 -2.03
C VAL A 123 -6.24 1.87 -1.58
N VAL A 124 -5.80 2.56 -0.51
CA VAL A 124 -6.55 3.66 0.12
C VAL A 124 -6.20 5.04 -0.41
N TYR A 125 -4.98 5.28 -0.90
CA TYR A 125 -4.50 6.61 -1.25
C TYR A 125 -4.05 6.77 -2.71
N HIS A 126 -4.06 5.71 -3.53
CA HIS A 126 -3.76 5.85 -4.95
C HIS A 126 -4.87 6.66 -5.65
N PRO A 127 -4.56 7.72 -6.41
CA PRO A 127 -5.57 8.63 -6.98
C PRO A 127 -6.46 7.96 -8.01
N ARG A 128 -6.03 6.84 -8.60
CA ARG A 128 -6.88 6.00 -9.48
C ARG A 128 -7.83 5.04 -8.73
N LYS A 129 -7.68 4.95 -7.41
CA LYS A 129 -8.50 4.12 -6.51
C LYS A 129 -9.33 4.96 -5.54
N CYS A 130 -9.08 6.27 -5.52
CA CYS A 130 -9.73 7.25 -4.68
C CYS A 130 -10.66 8.12 -5.52
N LEU A 131 -11.82 8.47 -4.96
CA LEU A 131 -12.72 9.42 -5.58
C LEU A 131 -12.16 10.84 -5.51
N GLY A 132 -12.48 11.65 -6.52
CA GLY A 132 -12.24 13.09 -6.54
C GLY A 132 -10.94 13.53 -7.19
N PHE A 133 -10.06 12.62 -7.62
CA PHE A 133 -8.81 13.00 -8.31
C PHE A 133 -8.91 12.93 -9.83
N GLY A 134 -9.97 12.31 -10.39
CA GLY A 134 -10.13 12.15 -11.82
C GLY A 134 -8.90 11.52 -12.47
N LEU A 135 -8.34 12.19 -13.49
CA LEU A 135 -7.12 11.72 -14.16
C LEU A 135 -5.84 12.46 -13.72
N SER A 136 -5.85 13.14 -12.57
CA SER A 136 -4.67 13.78 -11.99
C SER A 136 -3.60 12.76 -11.60
N ASP A 137 -2.33 13.10 -11.83
CA ASP A 137 -1.18 12.27 -11.44
C ASP A 137 -0.42 12.80 -10.22
N GLY A 138 -0.54 14.10 -9.92
CA GLY A 138 0.10 14.73 -8.76
C GLY A 138 1.57 15.07 -8.96
N GLU A 139 2.06 15.07 -10.20
CA GLU A 139 3.48 15.27 -10.54
C GLU A 139 3.79 16.73 -10.96
N GLY A 140 2.92 17.67 -10.60
CA GLY A 140 3.05 19.08 -11.00
C GLY A 140 4.29 19.74 -10.40
N CYS A 141 4.64 19.40 -9.15
CA CYS A 141 5.83 19.90 -8.46
C CYS A 141 7.11 19.49 -9.19
N GLU A 142 7.20 18.24 -9.62
CA GLU A 142 8.32 17.69 -10.38
C GLU A 142 8.50 18.41 -11.72
N ARG A 143 7.39 18.67 -12.44
CA ARG A 143 7.42 19.45 -13.70
C ARG A 143 7.90 20.87 -13.45
N PHE A 144 7.39 21.52 -12.41
CA PHE A 144 7.78 22.87 -12.04
C PHE A 144 9.27 22.95 -11.68
N TRP A 145 9.76 22.07 -10.79
CA TRP A 145 11.18 22.04 -10.40
C TRP A 145 12.09 21.79 -11.60
N SER A 146 11.69 20.93 -12.53
CA SER A 146 12.40 20.73 -13.80
C SER A 146 12.52 22.04 -14.61
N SER A 147 11.43 22.81 -14.70
CA SER A 147 11.38 24.06 -15.46
C SER A 147 12.27 25.18 -14.89
N ILE A 148 12.53 25.16 -13.58
CA ILE A 148 13.36 26.16 -12.88
C ILE A 148 14.78 25.65 -12.58
N ARG A 149 15.11 24.40 -12.92
CA ARG A 149 16.41 23.77 -12.63
C ARG A 149 17.61 24.61 -13.11
N LYS A 150 17.48 25.29 -14.25
CA LYS A 150 18.53 26.17 -14.82
C LYS A 150 18.87 27.37 -13.93
N LEU A 151 17.98 27.74 -13.01
CA LEU A 151 18.17 28.87 -12.10
C LEU A 151 18.97 28.44 -10.86
N ILE A 152 19.11 27.14 -10.57
CA ILE A 152 19.80 26.66 -9.37
C ILE A 152 21.23 27.25 -9.23
N PRO A 153 22.11 27.19 -10.26
CA PRO A 153 23.48 27.68 -10.11
C PRO A 153 23.56 29.18 -9.81
N THR A 154 22.69 29.99 -10.42
CA THR A 154 22.68 31.45 -10.23
C THR A 154 22.01 31.84 -8.92
N LEU A 155 20.92 31.19 -8.55
CA LEU A 155 20.17 31.47 -7.32
C LEU A 155 20.85 30.98 -6.04
N HIS A 156 21.80 30.05 -6.15
CA HIS A 156 22.60 29.60 -5.01
C HIS A 156 23.58 30.66 -4.49
N ILE A 157 24.03 31.56 -5.36
CA ILE A 157 25.00 32.62 -5.04
C ILE A 157 24.37 34.02 -5.03
N SER A 158 23.07 34.11 -5.29
CA SER A 158 22.32 35.38 -5.32
C SER A 158 21.92 35.83 -3.93
N GLY A 159 21.88 37.14 -3.69
CA GLY A 159 21.31 37.72 -2.47
C GLY A 159 19.81 37.45 -2.34
N TYR A 160 19.29 37.52 -1.11
CA TYR A 160 17.89 37.20 -0.77
C TYR A 160 16.86 37.84 -1.71
N TYR A 161 16.88 39.17 -1.86
CA TYR A 161 15.91 39.88 -2.68
C TYR A 161 16.03 39.55 -4.17
N GLN A 162 17.24 39.41 -4.69
CA GLN A 162 17.46 39.05 -6.09
C GLN A 162 16.97 37.64 -6.40
N ARG A 163 17.17 36.70 -5.47
CA ARG A 163 16.66 35.33 -5.57
C ARG A 163 15.13 35.33 -5.64
N HIS A 164 14.47 36.02 -4.71
CA HIS A 164 13.02 36.16 -4.70
C HIS A 164 12.48 36.77 -6.00
N TYR A 165 13.03 37.92 -6.40
CA TYR A 165 12.62 38.60 -7.63
C TYR A 165 12.78 37.73 -8.87
N THR A 166 13.90 37.00 -8.99
CA THR A 166 14.14 36.12 -10.15
C THR A 166 13.20 34.92 -10.18
N LEU A 167 12.92 34.32 -9.02
CA LEU A 167 11.97 33.21 -8.91
C LEU A 167 10.55 33.67 -9.25
N ASP A 168 10.13 34.80 -8.69
CA ASP A 168 8.80 35.37 -8.88
C ASP A 168 8.55 35.70 -10.36
N LEU A 169 9.47 36.42 -11.01
CA LEU A 169 9.39 36.70 -12.45
C LEU A 169 9.31 35.44 -13.31
N HIS A 170 10.10 34.41 -12.97
CA HIS A 170 10.09 33.18 -13.75
C HIS A 170 8.82 32.35 -13.51
N ILE A 171 8.28 32.35 -12.29
CA ILE A 171 6.97 31.75 -11.99
C ILE A 171 5.85 32.48 -12.73
N GLN A 172 5.88 33.82 -12.76
CA GLN A 172 4.93 34.63 -13.52
C GLN A 172 5.00 34.30 -15.01
N TYR A 173 6.20 34.27 -15.59
CA TYR A 173 6.40 33.87 -16.98
C TYR A 173 5.83 32.48 -17.30
N LEU A 174 6.05 31.49 -16.41
CA LEU A 174 5.52 30.15 -16.59
C LEU A 174 3.98 30.14 -16.49
N THR A 175 3.43 30.94 -15.59
CA THR A 175 1.97 31.08 -15.40
C THR A 175 1.33 31.69 -16.63
N ASP A 176 1.87 32.80 -17.16
CA ASP A 176 1.37 33.46 -18.36
C ASP A 176 1.42 32.53 -19.57
N LYS A 177 2.53 31.80 -19.73
CA LYS A 177 2.67 30.79 -20.78
C LYS A 177 1.63 29.68 -20.65
N ALA A 178 1.38 29.19 -19.43
CA ALA A 178 0.37 28.16 -19.18
C ALA A 178 -1.07 28.69 -19.36
N HIS A 179 -1.31 29.97 -19.06
CA HIS A 179 -2.58 30.65 -19.30
C HIS A 179 -2.87 30.76 -20.80
N ALA A 180 -1.90 31.22 -21.59
CA ALA A 180 -2.03 31.31 -23.05
C ALA A 180 -2.31 29.94 -23.70
N ALA A 181 -1.79 28.86 -23.12
CA ALA A 181 -1.98 27.49 -23.61
C ALA A 181 -3.20 26.75 -23.01
N SER A 182 -4.09 27.43 -22.26
CA SER A 182 -5.20 26.78 -21.54
C SER A 182 -6.14 25.99 -22.46
N GLY A 183 -6.49 26.55 -23.63
CA GLY A 183 -7.37 25.88 -24.59
C GLY A 183 -6.76 24.60 -25.16
N GLU A 184 -5.48 24.63 -25.54
CA GLU A 184 -4.75 23.44 -26.01
C GLU A 184 -4.60 22.40 -24.90
N TRP A 185 -4.36 22.84 -23.66
CA TRP A 185 -4.29 21.97 -22.50
C TRP A 185 -5.62 21.25 -22.26
N LEU A 186 -6.75 21.96 -22.27
CA LEU A 186 -8.09 21.40 -22.11
C LEU A 186 -8.44 20.44 -23.25
N ALA A 187 -8.13 20.79 -24.49
CA ALA A 187 -8.37 19.92 -25.65
C ALA A 187 -7.60 18.59 -25.54
N ARG A 188 -6.31 18.64 -25.14
CA ARG A 188 -5.51 17.42 -24.92
C ARG A 188 -6.05 16.58 -23.77
N ARG A 189 -6.43 17.22 -22.66
CA ARG A 189 -7.04 16.57 -21.50
C ARG A 189 -8.34 15.86 -21.88
N TRP A 190 -9.20 16.53 -22.63
CA TRP A 190 -10.45 15.96 -23.15
C TRP A 190 -10.18 14.72 -24.01
N THR A 191 -9.30 14.81 -25.01
CA THR A 191 -8.99 13.67 -25.88
C THR A 191 -8.46 12.48 -25.09
N THR A 192 -7.48 12.70 -24.20
CA THR A 192 -6.93 11.63 -23.36
C THR A 192 -8.00 11.02 -22.44
N CYS A 193 -8.89 11.85 -21.89
CA CYS A 193 -9.99 11.41 -21.06
C CYS A 193 -10.97 10.52 -21.84
N GLN A 194 -11.38 10.93 -23.04
CA GLN A 194 -12.29 10.17 -23.89
C GLN A 194 -11.68 8.84 -24.36
N GLU A 195 -10.41 8.84 -24.75
CA GLU A 195 -9.69 7.62 -25.12
C GLU A 195 -9.65 6.62 -23.96
N ARG A 196 -9.26 7.07 -22.75
CA ARG A 196 -9.22 6.22 -21.56
C ARG A 196 -10.60 5.70 -21.18
N LYS A 197 -11.62 6.57 -21.20
CA LYS A 197 -13.01 6.19 -20.93
C LYS A 197 -13.50 5.11 -21.90
N ALA A 198 -13.23 5.28 -23.20
CA ALA A 198 -13.64 4.34 -24.23
C ALA A 198 -12.92 2.98 -24.10
N VAL A 199 -11.61 2.99 -23.82
CA VAL A 199 -10.84 1.77 -23.56
C VAL A 199 -11.37 1.06 -22.32
N ALA A 200 -11.53 1.78 -21.21
CA ALA A 200 -12.02 1.22 -19.95
C ALA A 200 -13.43 0.62 -20.12
N ALA A 201 -14.36 1.33 -20.78
CA ALA A 201 -15.70 0.82 -21.05
C ALA A 201 -15.69 -0.46 -21.91
N ARG A 202 -14.85 -0.50 -22.95
CA ARG A 202 -14.73 -1.65 -23.86
C ARG A 202 -14.15 -2.87 -23.16
N GLU A 203 -13.04 -2.71 -22.45
CA GLU A 203 -12.39 -3.81 -21.75
C GLU A 203 -13.23 -4.31 -20.57
N MET A 204 -13.91 -3.40 -19.85
CA MET A 204 -14.88 -3.77 -18.83
C MET A 204 -16.03 -4.60 -19.42
N ALA A 205 -16.58 -4.22 -20.59
CA ALA A 205 -17.65 -4.98 -21.25
C ALA A 205 -17.21 -6.39 -21.66
N LYS A 206 -15.95 -6.58 -22.10
CA LYS A 206 -15.41 -7.91 -22.45
C LYS A 206 -15.36 -8.89 -21.28
N THR A 207 -15.30 -8.39 -20.04
CA THR A 207 -15.31 -9.27 -18.86
C THR A 207 -16.65 -9.99 -18.66
N GLY A 208 -17.75 -9.43 -19.19
CA GLY A 208 -19.11 -9.94 -19.02
C GLY A 208 -19.64 -9.82 -17.59
N LYS A 209 -18.96 -9.07 -16.71
CA LYS A 209 -19.37 -8.85 -15.32
C LYS A 209 -20.23 -7.60 -15.20
N ALA A 210 -21.26 -7.64 -14.36
CA ALA A 210 -22.05 -6.46 -14.04
C ALA A 210 -21.23 -5.45 -13.22
N ILE A 211 -21.40 -4.15 -13.47
CA ILE A 211 -20.69 -3.09 -12.73
C ILE A 211 -21.00 -3.16 -11.23
N SER A 212 -22.25 -3.44 -10.84
CA SER A 212 -22.64 -3.59 -9.44
C SER A 212 -21.85 -4.69 -8.73
N PHE A 213 -21.66 -5.83 -9.40
CA PHE A 213 -20.83 -6.93 -8.90
C PHE A 213 -19.35 -6.51 -8.75
N LEU A 214 -18.78 -5.81 -9.75
CA LEU A 214 -17.40 -5.34 -9.67
C LEU A 214 -17.19 -4.35 -8.51
N ARG A 215 -18.17 -3.48 -8.22
CA ARG A 215 -18.12 -2.57 -7.07
C ARG A 215 -18.16 -3.29 -5.74
N GLU A 216 -19.03 -4.28 -5.61
CA GLU A 216 -19.09 -5.13 -4.41
C GLU A 216 -17.76 -5.87 -4.19
N GLN A 217 -17.22 -6.46 -5.25
CA GLN A 217 -15.95 -7.16 -5.21
C GLN A 217 -14.78 -6.23 -4.87
N TRP A 218 -14.77 -4.99 -5.38
CA TRP A 218 -13.79 -3.98 -4.99
C TRP A 218 -13.92 -3.58 -3.52
N ALA A 219 -15.14 -3.38 -3.01
CA ALA A 219 -15.36 -3.06 -1.60
C ALA A 219 -14.84 -4.16 -0.67
N LEU A 220 -15.13 -5.43 -1.00
CA LEU A 220 -14.62 -6.59 -0.28
C LEU A 220 -13.10 -6.69 -0.31
N GLN A 221 -12.48 -6.37 -1.46
CA GLN A 221 -11.03 -6.31 -1.58
C GLN A 221 -10.43 -5.23 -0.66
N VAL A 222 -10.97 -4.01 -0.70
CA VAL A 222 -10.51 -2.89 0.14
C VAL A 222 -10.63 -3.25 1.61
N GLU A 223 -11.77 -3.80 2.03
CA GLU A 223 -11.99 -4.21 3.41
C GLU A 223 -10.98 -5.27 3.84
N SER A 224 -10.84 -6.34 3.06
CA SER A 224 -9.92 -7.44 3.35
C SER A 224 -8.46 -6.97 3.43
N GLN A 225 -8.02 -6.14 2.48
CA GLN A 225 -6.62 -5.74 2.33
C GLN A 225 -6.21 -4.58 3.25
N THR A 226 -7.16 -3.93 3.92
CA THR A 226 -6.88 -2.86 4.89
C THR A 226 -6.97 -3.30 6.35
N GLN A 227 -7.30 -4.57 6.62
CA GLN A 227 -7.37 -5.09 7.99
C GLN A 227 -5.98 -5.09 8.67
N PRO A 228 -5.93 -4.87 10.01
CA PRO A 228 -4.69 -4.98 10.77
C PRO A 228 -4.05 -6.35 10.62
N MET A 229 -2.82 -6.39 10.07
CA MET A 229 -2.08 -7.65 9.93
C MET A 229 -1.89 -8.33 11.31
N PRO A 230 -2.10 -9.64 11.42
CA PRO A 230 -1.81 -10.39 12.65
C PRO A 230 -0.33 -10.26 13.05
N ARG A 231 -0.03 -9.69 14.23
CA ARG A 231 1.34 -9.41 14.71
C ARG A 231 2.32 -10.58 14.51
N ARG A 232 3.47 -10.32 13.88
CA ARG A 232 4.51 -11.32 13.58
C ARG A 232 5.38 -11.58 14.80
N SER A 233 5.64 -12.85 15.14
CA SER A 233 6.66 -13.28 16.09
C SER A 233 7.52 -14.33 15.39
N LYS A 234 8.85 -14.21 15.46
CA LYS A 234 9.79 -15.22 14.91
C LYS A 234 9.55 -16.62 15.48
N ASN A 235 8.89 -16.71 16.63
CA ASN A 235 8.57 -17.95 17.32
C ASN A 235 7.09 -18.33 17.24
N LYS A 236 6.25 -17.67 16.45
CA LYS A 236 4.78 -17.84 16.50
C LYS A 236 4.33 -19.28 16.21
N GLY A 237 4.96 -19.97 15.25
CA GLY A 237 4.68 -21.39 14.99
C GLY A 237 5.06 -22.29 16.16
N ARG A 238 6.24 -22.07 16.76
CA ARG A 238 6.68 -22.80 17.96
C ARG A 238 5.84 -22.47 19.18
N GLN A 239 5.47 -21.21 19.38
CA GLN A 239 4.61 -20.72 20.46
C GLN A 239 3.17 -21.23 20.32
N ALA A 240 2.63 -21.29 19.11
CA ALA A 240 1.31 -21.85 18.85
C ALA A 240 1.28 -23.36 19.14
N VAL A 241 2.31 -24.09 18.69
CA VAL A 241 2.45 -25.53 19.00
C VAL A 241 2.68 -25.75 20.50
N MET A 242 3.53 -24.94 21.16
CA MET A 242 3.74 -25.02 22.61
C MET A 242 2.50 -24.64 23.41
N ALA A 243 1.70 -23.69 22.95
CA ALA A 243 0.44 -23.32 23.60
C ALA A 243 -0.58 -24.46 23.49
N ILE A 244 -0.64 -25.17 22.37
CA ILE A 244 -1.49 -26.35 22.22
C ILE A 244 -0.99 -27.49 23.13
N LEU A 245 0.33 -27.74 23.19
CA LEU A 245 0.90 -28.74 24.09
C LEU A 245 0.62 -28.42 25.57
N ALA A 246 0.68 -27.14 25.96
CA ALA A 246 0.33 -26.69 27.30
C ALA A 246 -1.17 -26.88 27.61
N LEU A 247 -2.04 -26.68 26.62
CA LEU A 247 -3.47 -27.00 26.74
C LEU A 247 -3.69 -28.52 26.86
N ASP A 248 -2.99 -29.35 26.09
CA ASP A 248 -3.05 -30.82 26.19
C ASP A 248 -2.65 -31.31 27.59
N THR A 249 -1.58 -30.74 28.17
CA THR A 249 -1.17 -31.08 29.54
C THR A 249 -2.21 -30.65 30.59
N SER A 250 -2.84 -29.48 30.40
CA SER A 250 -3.87 -28.96 31.31
C SER A 250 -5.14 -29.81 31.21
N ILE A 251 -5.58 -30.16 30.01
CA ILE A 251 -6.72 -31.06 29.76
C ILE A 251 -6.48 -32.42 30.41
N THR A 252 -5.27 -32.97 30.30
CA THR A 252 -4.94 -34.27 30.91
C THR A 252 -4.99 -34.20 32.45
N ALA A 253 -4.53 -33.10 33.04
CA ALA A 253 -4.61 -32.88 34.48
C ALA A 253 -6.06 -32.78 34.98
N GLU A 254 -6.89 -32.01 34.27
CA GLU A 254 -8.31 -31.84 34.60
C GLU A 254 -9.11 -33.15 34.39
N GLN A 255 -8.83 -33.92 33.34
CA GLN A 255 -9.41 -35.25 33.15
C GLN A 255 -9.09 -36.21 34.30
N ASN A 256 -7.88 -36.13 34.86
CA ASN A 256 -7.50 -36.93 36.02
C ASN A 256 -8.19 -36.46 37.30
N LEU A 257 -8.47 -35.15 37.43
CA LEU A 257 -9.24 -34.60 38.55
C LEU A 257 -10.70 -35.03 38.49
N VAL A 258 -11.34 -34.94 37.32
CA VAL A 258 -12.70 -35.46 37.08
C VAL A 258 -12.79 -36.94 37.46
N LYS A 259 -11.85 -37.78 36.99
CA LYS A 259 -11.81 -39.20 37.36
C LYS A 259 -11.66 -39.43 38.87
N LYS A 260 -10.89 -38.60 39.57
CA LYS A 260 -10.74 -38.70 41.04
C LYS A 260 -12.03 -38.33 41.76
N LEU A 261 -12.70 -37.26 41.33
CA LEU A 261 -13.98 -36.83 41.88
C LEU A 261 -15.07 -37.87 41.62
N ASP A 262 -15.16 -38.41 40.40
CA ASP A 262 -16.09 -39.48 40.05
C ASP A 262 -15.87 -40.73 40.91
N ASN A 263 -14.61 -41.10 41.16
CA ASN A 263 -14.27 -42.22 42.04
C ASN A 263 -14.64 -41.95 43.51
N LEU A 264 -14.47 -40.74 44.02
CA LEU A 264 -14.85 -40.37 45.40
C LEU A 264 -16.36 -40.38 45.59
N VAL A 265 -17.10 -39.89 44.58
CA VAL A 265 -18.56 -39.95 44.53
C VAL A 265 -19.03 -41.42 44.48
N ALA A 266 -18.42 -42.26 43.64
CA ALA A 266 -18.76 -43.68 43.53
C ALA A 266 -18.44 -44.49 44.82
N LEU A 267 -17.40 -44.09 45.56
CA LEU A 267 -17.00 -44.72 46.82
C LEU A 267 -17.72 -44.14 48.05
N GLY A 268 -18.60 -43.14 47.88
CA GLY A 268 -19.34 -42.49 48.96
C GLY A 268 -18.44 -41.79 49.99
N ARG A 269 -17.25 -41.31 49.58
CA ARG A 269 -16.29 -40.65 50.48
C ARG A 269 -16.28 -39.14 50.28
N GLY A 270 -17.00 -38.43 51.15
CA GLY A 270 -17.11 -36.97 51.17
C GLY A 270 -18.56 -36.51 51.13
N ASP A 271 -18.80 -35.20 51.19
CA ASP A 271 -20.15 -34.65 51.00
C ASP A 271 -20.52 -34.73 49.51
N PHE A 272 -21.63 -35.43 49.22
CA PHE A 272 -22.08 -35.69 47.86
C PHE A 272 -22.41 -34.39 47.10
N PHE A 273 -23.00 -33.41 47.78
CA PHE A 273 -23.37 -32.14 47.14
C PHE A 273 -22.11 -31.35 46.77
N ASP A 274 -21.14 -31.26 47.68
CA ASP A 274 -19.87 -30.56 47.41
C ASP A 274 -19.04 -31.24 46.31
N LEU A 275 -18.99 -32.58 46.31
CA LEU A 275 -18.27 -33.35 45.28
C LEU A 275 -18.95 -33.25 43.91
N SER A 276 -20.29 -33.24 43.87
CA SER A 276 -21.06 -33.07 42.65
C SER A 276 -20.88 -31.66 42.06
N ASP A 277 -20.94 -30.62 42.88
CA ASP A 277 -20.68 -29.24 42.46
C ASP A 277 -19.25 -29.07 41.95
N GLN A 278 -18.25 -29.63 42.64
CA GLN A 278 -16.87 -29.63 42.16
C GLN A 278 -16.70 -30.38 40.84
N ALA A 279 -17.36 -31.52 40.66
CA ALA A 279 -17.31 -32.28 39.41
C ALA A 279 -17.94 -31.50 38.25
N THR A 280 -19.05 -30.78 38.47
CA THR A 280 -19.70 -29.97 37.42
C THR A 280 -18.85 -28.76 37.03
N GLU A 281 -18.23 -28.06 37.97
CA GLU A 281 -17.32 -26.93 37.66
C GLU A 281 -16.09 -27.41 36.88
N THR A 282 -15.50 -28.52 37.34
CA THR A 282 -14.32 -29.12 36.69
C THR A 282 -14.63 -29.56 35.26
N ASN A 283 -15.79 -30.18 35.02
CA ASN A 283 -16.25 -30.53 33.68
C ASN A 283 -16.50 -29.31 32.79
N ARG A 284 -17.07 -28.22 33.33
CA ARG A 284 -17.25 -26.96 32.58
C ARG A 284 -15.93 -26.28 32.26
N HIS A 285 -14.92 -26.42 33.12
CA HIS A 285 -13.57 -25.94 32.86
C HIS A 285 -12.87 -26.78 31.78
N LEU A 286 -12.99 -28.11 31.86
CA LEU A 286 -12.47 -29.04 30.86
C LEU A 286 -13.05 -28.75 29.47
N GLN A 287 -14.36 -28.51 29.36
CA GLN A 287 -15.01 -28.19 28.10
C GLN A 287 -14.51 -26.87 27.50
N ARG A 288 -14.34 -25.82 28.32
CA ARG A 288 -13.74 -24.55 27.90
C ARG A 288 -12.31 -24.72 27.37
N LEU A 289 -11.50 -25.57 28.00
CA LEU A 289 -10.14 -25.88 27.54
C LEU A 289 -10.13 -26.65 26.20
N GLN A 290 -11.07 -27.58 26.03
CA GLN A 290 -11.25 -28.33 24.78
C GLN A 290 -11.70 -27.42 23.62
N ASP A 291 -12.65 -26.51 23.86
CA ASP A 291 -13.09 -25.54 22.86
C ASP A 291 -11.96 -24.59 22.46
N LEU A 292 -11.18 -24.11 23.43
CA LEU A 292 -10.03 -23.26 23.19
C LEU A 292 -8.95 -23.99 22.36
N ARG A 293 -8.71 -25.26 22.67
CA ARG A 293 -7.80 -26.13 21.90
C ARG A 293 -8.28 -26.31 20.46
N CYS A 294 -9.55 -26.62 20.26
CA CYS A 294 -10.16 -26.76 18.93
C CYS A 294 -10.01 -25.47 18.10
N GLY A 295 -10.30 -24.31 18.71
CA GLY A 295 -10.07 -23.00 18.09
C GLY A 295 -8.60 -22.76 17.68
N LYS A 296 -7.63 -23.23 18.48
CA LYS A 296 -6.20 -23.13 18.15
C LYS A 296 -5.78 -24.07 17.02
N PHE A 297 -6.30 -25.30 16.96
CA PHE A 297 -6.08 -26.21 15.84
C PHE A 297 -6.66 -25.67 14.53
N ASN A 298 -7.88 -25.12 14.58
CA ASN A 298 -8.51 -24.46 13.43
C ASN A 298 -7.70 -23.27 12.94
N SER A 299 -7.14 -22.47 13.85
CA SER A 299 -6.25 -21.34 13.49
C SER A 299 -4.93 -21.74 12.83
N LEU A 300 -4.53 -23.01 12.93
CA LEU A 300 -3.34 -23.56 12.28
C LEU A 300 -3.67 -24.29 10.96
N GLY A 301 -4.95 -24.44 10.60
CA GLY A 301 -5.38 -25.16 9.39
C GLY A 301 -5.15 -26.67 9.45
N VAL A 302 -5.16 -27.24 10.66
CA VAL A 302 -4.77 -28.63 10.91
C VAL A 302 -5.84 -29.35 11.74
N SER A 303 -6.22 -30.56 11.32
CA SER A 303 -7.15 -31.43 12.05
C SER A 303 -6.60 -31.82 13.43
N GLU A 304 -7.45 -31.78 14.47
CA GLU A 304 -7.13 -32.18 15.87
C GLU A 304 -6.51 -33.58 15.99
N THR A 305 -6.71 -34.45 15.00
CA THR A 305 -6.20 -35.82 14.94
C THR A 305 -4.74 -35.94 14.51
N THR A 306 -4.06 -34.84 14.19
CA THR A 306 -2.65 -34.88 13.78
C THR A 306 -1.70 -34.70 14.96
N HIS A 307 -0.78 -35.66 15.13
CA HIS A 307 0.29 -35.54 16.12
C HIS A 307 1.14 -34.28 15.84
N LEU A 308 1.17 -33.34 16.79
CA LEU A 308 1.90 -32.07 16.72
C LEU A 308 3.40 -32.24 16.38
N GLY A 309 3.99 -33.39 16.72
CA GLY A 309 5.36 -33.75 16.34
C GLY A 309 5.59 -33.84 14.82
N ARG A 310 4.58 -34.23 14.02
CA ARG A 310 4.68 -34.33 12.55
C ARG A 310 4.51 -32.99 11.83
N LEU A 311 3.92 -31.99 12.48
CA LEU A 311 3.76 -30.64 11.89
C LEU A 311 5.07 -29.85 11.83
N ARG A 312 5.99 -30.13 12.76
CA ARG A 312 7.34 -29.54 12.79
C ARG A 312 8.13 -29.84 11.51
N ASP A 313 7.86 -30.99 10.89
CA ASP A 313 8.60 -31.52 9.73
C ASP A 313 7.74 -31.51 8.44
N ASN A 314 6.60 -30.78 8.44
CA ASN A 314 5.71 -30.73 7.29
C ASN A 314 6.28 -29.81 6.18
N THR A 315 6.77 -30.45 5.12
CA THR A 315 7.39 -29.81 3.95
C THR A 315 6.45 -28.87 3.21
N PHE A 316 5.13 -29.06 3.25
CA PHE A 316 4.16 -28.16 2.63
C PHE A 316 4.07 -26.82 3.36
N LEU A 317 3.93 -26.86 4.70
CA LEU A 317 3.85 -25.64 5.53
C LEU A 317 5.16 -24.85 5.47
N TRP A 318 6.30 -25.55 5.46
CA TRP A 318 7.61 -24.93 5.28
C TRP A 318 7.74 -24.25 3.90
N SER A 319 7.31 -24.93 2.83
CA SER A 319 7.35 -24.37 1.47
C SER A 319 6.46 -23.14 1.32
N ARG A 320 5.26 -23.16 1.92
CA ARG A 320 4.31 -22.03 1.94
C ARG A 320 4.89 -20.81 2.65
N MET A 321 5.46 -21.01 3.85
CA MET A 321 6.06 -19.92 4.62
C MET A 321 7.28 -19.30 3.92
N ASN A 322 8.10 -20.11 3.26
CA ASN A 322 9.25 -19.62 2.51
C ASN A 322 8.84 -18.91 1.23
N ALA A 323 7.81 -19.40 0.52
CA ALA A 323 7.30 -18.75 -0.67
C ALA A 323 6.81 -17.32 -0.35
N LEU A 324 6.07 -17.15 0.76
CA LEU A 324 5.66 -15.83 1.24
C LEU A 324 6.87 -14.90 1.54
N ALA A 325 7.87 -15.41 2.25
CA ALA A 325 9.06 -14.64 2.59
C ALA A 325 9.89 -14.23 1.36
N ILE A 326 9.99 -15.10 0.35
CA ILE A 326 10.66 -14.79 -0.91
C ILE A 326 9.85 -13.78 -1.72
N LYS A 327 8.51 -13.93 -1.78
CA LYS A 327 7.62 -13.00 -2.48
C LYS A 327 7.73 -11.58 -1.90
N GLN A 328 7.74 -11.43 -0.58
CA GLN A 328 7.98 -10.15 0.10
C GLN A 328 9.34 -9.54 -0.26
N ARG A 329 10.43 -10.31 -0.17
CA ARG A 329 11.78 -9.83 -0.56
C ARG A 329 11.88 -9.44 -2.03
N LEU A 330 11.15 -10.13 -2.89
CA LEU A 330 11.11 -9.83 -4.31
C LEU A 330 10.38 -8.51 -4.56
N ARG A 331 9.21 -8.28 -3.92
CA ARG A 331 8.49 -7.00 -3.95
C ARG A 331 9.40 -5.84 -3.55
N ASP A 332 10.13 -5.95 -2.44
CA ASP A 332 11.02 -4.89 -1.95
C ASP A 332 12.15 -4.55 -2.94
N ARG A 333 12.75 -5.57 -3.55
CA ARG A 333 13.81 -5.38 -4.56
C ARG A 333 13.29 -4.79 -5.86
N LEU A 334 12.09 -5.15 -6.28
CA LEU A 334 11.44 -4.58 -7.46
C LEU A 334 11.07 -3.10 -7.23
N ARG A 335 10.56 -2.76 -6.04
CA ARG A 335 10.36 -1.36 -5.60
C ARG A 335 11.65 -0.55 -5.68
N GLN A 336 12.75 -1.09 -5.12
CA GLN A 336 14.05 -0.44 -5.14
C GLN A 336 14.58 -0.22 -6.58
N ARG A 337 14.40 -1.22 -7.46
CA ARG A 337 14.81 -1.13 -8.87
C ARG A 337 14.05 -0.04 -9.62
N LYS A 338 12.72 0.06 -9.43
CA LYS A 338 11.88 1.09 -10.07
C LYS A 338 12.36 2.50 -9.70
N PHE A 339 12.76 2.72 -8.45
CA PHE A 339 13.34 3.99 -8.02
C PHE A 339 14.72 4.29 -8.61
N GLU A 340 15.59 3.28 -8.71
CA GLU A 340 16.90 3.46 -9.33
C GLU A 340 16.77 3.83 -10.82
N LEU A 341 15.79 3.27 -11.53
CA LEU A 341 15.42 3.67 -12.90
C LEU A 341 14.89 5.11 -12.95
N GLU A 342 14.02 5.49 -12.02
CA GLU A 342 13.50 6.86 -11.92
C GLU A 342 14.62 7.90 -11.67
N LYS A 343 15.61 7.56 -10.83
CA LYS A 343 16.80 8.40 -10.62
C LYS A 343 17.66 8.50 -11.90
N LEU A 344 17.69 7.43 -12.70
CA LEU A 344 18.36 7.38 -14.00
C LEU A 344 17.65 8.26 -15.04
N GLU A 345 16.32 8.17 -15.13
CA GLU A 345 15.48 8.97 -16.02
C GLU A 345 15.54 10.46 -15.66
N ARG A 346 15.57 10.80 -14.36
CA ARG A 346 15.80 12.17 -13.86
C ARG A 346 17.19 12.72 -14.21
N SER A 347 18.20 11.86 -14.39
CA SER A 347 19.57 12.24 -14.80
C SER A 347 19.76 12.38 -16.31
N TYR A 348 18.74 12.04 -17.12
CA TYR A 348 18.85 11.98 -18.58
C TYR A 348 18.98 13.36 -19.28
N CYS A 349 18.81 14.48 -18.58
CA CYS A 349 18.93 15.82 -19.18
C CYS A 349 20.26 16.53 -18.81
N ARG A 350 21.32 16.10 -19.52
CA ARG A 350 22.65 16.71 -19.86
C ARG A 350 23.69 17.08 -18.77
N THR A 351 24.81 16.33 -18.74
CA THR A 351 26.19 16.79 -19.04
C THR A 351 27.19 15.60 -19.16
N VAL A 352 28.27 15.77 -19.94
CA VAL A 352 29.23 14.69 -20.35
C VAL A 352 29.92 13.97 -19.18
N ASN A 353 30.02 14.59 -18.00
CA ASN A 353 30.65 13.98 -16.82
C ASN A 353 29.75 12.98 -16.06
N GLU A 354 28.45 12.91 -16.35
CA GLU A 354 27.49 12.00 -15.67
C GLU A 354 27.33 10.64 -16.38
N LEU A 355 27.92 10.45 -17.57
CA LEU A 355 27.90 9.18 -18.31
C LEU A 355 28.54 8.02 -17.52
N LYS A 356 29.55 8.31 -16.68
CA LYS A 356 30.17 7.31 -15.79
C LYS A 356 29.28 6.94 -14.60
N ALA A 357 28.52 7.88 -14.04
CA ALA A 357 27.56 7.59 -12.97
C ALA A 357 26.37 6.80 -13.51
N HIS A 358 25.90 7.12 -14.72
CA HIS A 358 24.89 6.36 -15.44
C HIS A 358 25.34 4.93 -15.72
N SER A 359 26.54 4.73 -16.26
CA SER A 359 27.07 3.38 -16.51
C SER A 359 27.23 2.60 -15.21
N GLN A 360 27.61 3.24 -14.10
CA GLN A 360 27.71 2.60 -12.78
C GLN A 360 26.35 2.19 -12.20
N VAL A 361 25.33 3.04 -12.30
CA VAL A 361 23.97 2.72 -11.79
C VAL A 361 23.29 1.70 -12.70
N GLN A 362 23.40 1.82 -14.03
CA GLN A 362 22.93 0.83 -14.98
C GLN A 362 23.64 -0.53 -14.75
N HIS A 363 24.97 -0.52 -14.58
CA HIS A 363 25.72 -1.73 -14.25
C HIS A 363 25.36 -2.29 -12.87
N ALA A 364 24.99 -1.45 -11.89
CA ALA A 364 24.49 -1.90 -10.59
C ALA A 364 23.07 -2.50 -10.67
N LEU A 365 22.22 -1.96 -11.55
CA LEU A 365 20.91 -2.51 -11.91
C LEU A 365 21.06 -3.86 -12.60
N ASP A 366 21.97 -3.96 -13.56
CA ASP A 366 22.26 -5.18 -14.32
C ASP A 366 22.91 -6.25 -13.43
N ARG A 367 23.79 -5.87 -12.49
CA ARG A 367 24.34 -6.77 -11.47
C ARG A 367 23.29 -7.33 -10.51
N ARG A 368 22.24 -6.56 -10.22
CA ARG A 368 21.18 -6.97 -9.28
C ARG A 368 20.05 -7.77 -9.95
N ALA A 369 19.86 -7.62 -11.26
CA ALA A 369 18.85 -8.35 -12.03
C ALA A 369 18.90 -9.88 -11.88
N PRO A 370 20.08 -10.54 -11.96
CA PRO A 370 20.20 -11.98 -11.75
C PRO A 370 19.76 -12.43 -10.35
N THR A 371 19.95 -11.59 -9.33
CA THR A 371 19.52 -11.92 -7.96
C THR A 371 17.99 -11.87 -7.83
N MET A 372 17.33 -10.92 -8.49
CA MET A 372 15.86 -10.85 -8.54
C MET A 372 15.27 -12.01 -9.34
N GLN A 373 15.88 -12.35 -10.47
CA GLN A 373 15.50 -13.54 -11.26
C GLN A 373 15.68 -14.84 -10.45
N LYS A 374 16.77 -14.96 -9.68
CA LYS A 374 16.98 -16.10 -8.76
C LYS A 374 15.90 -16.19 -7.67
N LEU A 375 15.49 -15.05 -7.11
CA LEU A 375 14.40 -15.00 -6.13
C LEU A 375 13.06 -15.39 -6.76
N ALA A 376 12.73 -14.87 -7.94
CA ALA A 376 11.54 -15.25 -8.69
C ALA A 376 11.53 -16.75 -9.05
N LYS A 377 12.69 -17.27 -9.49
CA LYS A 377 12.86 -18.71 -9.75
C LYS A 377 12.67 -19.54 -8.48
N SER A 378 13.31 -19.16 -7.38
CA SER A 378 13.16 -19.86 -6.09
C SER A 378 11.71 -19.85 -5.59
N TYR A 379 10.97 -18.76 -5.83
CA TYR A 379 9.54 -18.68 -5.55
C TYR A 379 8.73 -19.64 -6.44
N ASN A 380 8.99 -19.65 -7.74
CA ASN A 380 8.31 -20.55 -8.68
C ASN A 380 8.63 -22.04 -8.39
N ASP A 381 9.86 -22.35 -7.98
CA ASP A 381 10.27 -23.70 -7.56
C ASP A 381 9.48 -24.16 -6.32
N LEU A 382 9.24 -23.26 -5.36
CA LEU A 382 8.39 -23.53 -4.20
C LEU A 382 6.91 -23.68 -4.60
N CYS A 383 6.40 -22.88 -5.55
CA CYS A 383 5.05 -23.04 -6.09
C CYS A 383 4.88 -24.43 -6.73
N THR A 384 5.86 -24.86 -7.53
CA THR A 384 5.88 -26.19 -8.17
C THR A 384 5.91 -27.31 -7.11
N THR A 385 6.75 -27.15 -6.08
CA THR A 385 6.83 -28.09 -4.95
C THR A 385 5.49 -28.20 -4.22
N MET A 386 4.82 -27.08 -3.97
CA MET A 386 3.49 -27.07 -3.34
C MET A 386 2.43 -27.72 -4.22
N GLN A 387 2.45 -27.46 -5.53
CA GLN A 387 1.54 -28.07 -6.49
C GLN A 387 1.71 -29.60 -6.54
N ASP A 388 2.95 -30.08 -6.50
CA ASP A 388 3.26 -31.51 -6.48
C ASP A 388 2.83 -32.18 -5.16
N LEU A 389 2.99 -31.50 -4.03
CA LEU A 389 2.52 -31.98 -2.73
C LEU A 389 0.99 -32.06 -2.66
N ILE A 390 0.29 -31.13 -3.32
CA ILE A 390 -1.17 -31.17 -3.50
C ILE A 390 -1.58 -32.37 -4.37
N LYS A 391 -0.96 -32.55 -5.54
CA LYS A 391 -1.22 -33.70 -6.44
C LYS A 391 -0.98 -35.05 -5.74
N LYS A 392 0.08 -35.14 -4.93
CA LYS A 392 0.46 -36.34 -4.16
C LYS A 392 -0.41 -36.56 -2.90
N LYS A 393 -1.43 -35.72 -2.66
CA LYS A 393 -2.29 -35.73 -1.46
C LYS A 393 -1.52 -35.66 -0.13
N LYS A 394 -0.34 -35.05 -0.13
CA LYS A 394 0.49 -34.81 1.07
C LYS A 394 0.26 -33.41 1.66
N ALA A 395 -0.52 -32.57 1.00
CA ALA A 395 -0.95 -31.26 1.49
C ALA A 395 -2.22 -31.35 2.35
N PRO A 396 -2.47 -30.39 3.24
CA PRO A 396 -3.74 -30.26 3.96
C PRO A 396 -4.95 -30.24 3.01
N LYS A 397 -6.10 -30.76 3.46
CA LYS A 397 -7.35 -30.72 2.67
C LYS A 397 -7.75 -29.26 2.43
N GLY A 398 -8.05 -28.90 1.18
CA GLY A 398 -8.42 -27.52 0.79
C GLY A 398 -7.24 -26.59 0.47
N ALA A 399 -6.01 -27.07 0.44
CA ALA A 399 -4.84 -26.24 0.13
C ALA A 399 -4.86 -25.68 -1.31
N ILE A 400 -4.76 -24.36 -1.43
CA ILE A 400 -4.66 -23.64 -2.71
C ILE A 400 -3.19 -23.35 -3.02
N CYS A 401 -2.74 -23.65 -4.24
CA CYS A 401 -1.38 -23.33 -4.67
C CYS A 401 -1.29 -21.86 -5.07
N PRO A 402 -0.28 -21.11 -4.60
CA PRO A 402 -0.01 -19.76 -5.10
C PRO A 402 0.38 -19.78 -6.59
N GLU A 403 0.04 -18.71 -7.29
CA GLU A 403 0.40 -18.55 -8.69
C GLU A 403 1.89 -18.26 -8.88
N PRO A 404 2.54 -18.91 -9.86
CA PRO A 404 3.91 -18.64 -10.25
C PRO A 404 4.02 -17.31 -11.01
N ILE A 405 5.17 -16.65 -10.90
CA ILE A 405 5.47 -15.41 -11.61
C ILE A 405 5.84 -15.75 -13.06
N PRO A 406 5.13 -15.24 -14.08
CA PRO A 406 5.41 -15.55 -15.49
C PRO A 406 6.83 -15.15 -15.90
N GLU A 407 7.51 -16.00 -16.66
CA GLU A 407 8.86 -15.71 -17.17
C GLU A 407 8.83 -14.48 -18.10
N GLY A 408 9.68 -13.49 -17.80
CA GLY A 408 9.74 -12.23 -18.55
C GLY A 408 8.78 -11.12 -18.07
N SER A 409 7.81 -11.43 -17.20
CA SER A 409 6.89 -10.42 -16.61
C SER A 409 7.48 -9.68 -15.41
N LEU A 410 8.57 -10.18 -14.82
CA LEU A 410 9.19 -9.66 -13.60
C LEU A 410 9.50 -8.14 -13.65
N TRP A 411 9.68 -7.61 -14.85
CA TRP A 411 10.04 -6.22 -15.10
C TRP A 411 8.88 -5.33 -15.52
N LYS A 412 7.72 -5.90 -15.86
CA LYS A 412 6.52 -5.18 -16.32
C LYS A 412 5.53 -5.02 -15.16
N LEU A 413 6.01 -4.48 -14.03
CA LEU A 413 5.20 -4.33 -12.82
C LEU A 413 4.02 -3.39 -13.03
N ASP A 414 2.81 -3.94 -12.94
CA ASP A 414 1.57 -3.19 -12.85
C ASP A 414 0.95 -3.31 -11.44
N VAL A 415 0.04 -2.39 -11.10
CA VAL A 415 -0.69 -2.35 -9.81
C VAL A 415 -1.51 -3.62 -9.61
N ASP A 416 -1.91 -4.27 -10.70
CA ASP A 416 -2.81 -5.42 -10.67
C ASP A 416 -2.08 -6.77 -10.78
N ASP A 417 -0.75 -6.75 -10.86
CA ASP A 417 0.02 -7.99 -10.95
C ASP A 417 -0.18 -8.85 -9.70
N ASN A 418 -0.40 -10.15 -9.89
CA ASN A 418 -0.54 -11.15 -8.81
C ASN A 418 0.69 -11.27 -7.91
N ILE A 419 1.79 -10.62 -8.28
CA ILE A 419 2.94 -10.42 -7.40
C ILE A 419 2.56 -9.66 -6.14
N TRP A 420 1.53 -8.80 -6.13
CA TRP A 420 1.11 -8.01 -4.97
C TRP A 420 0.11 -8.71 -4.06
N GLN A 421 -0.52 -9.79 -4.54
CA GLN A 421 -1.51 -10.57 -3.79
C GLN A 421 -0.84 -11.77 -3.09
N ASP A 422 -1.33 -12.23 -1.94
CA ASP A 422 -0.77 -13.38 -1.18
C ASP A 422 -1.66 -14.64 -1.24
N ILE A 423 -2.37 -14.81 -2.36
CA ILE A 423 -3.24 -15.98 -2.64
C ILE A 423 -2.46 -17.29 -2.44
N GLY A 424 -3.01 -18.21 -1.62
CA GLY A 424 -2.38 -19.50 -1.32
C GLY A 424 -1.20 -19.45 -0.34
N LEU A 425 -0.83 -18.24 0.13
CA LEU A 425 0.26 -18.01 1.08
C LEU A 425 -0.23 -17.53 2.46
N GLU A 426 -1.47 -17.04 2.54
CA GLU A 426 -2.17 -16.66 3.78
C GLU A 426 -3.45 -17.48 3.98
N ASP A 427 -3.85 -17.69 5.24
CA ASP A 427 -5.04 -18.48 5.59
C ASP A 427 -6.29 -17.59 5.51
N ALA A 428 -7.02 -17.66 4.40
CA ALA A 428 -8.41 -17.21 4.37
C ALA A 428 -9.25 -18.28 5.07
N ALA A 429 -9.60 -18.03 6.34
CA ALA A 429 -10.63 -18.80 7.01
C ALA A 429 -11.97 -18.53 6.32
N SER A 430 -12.38 -19.39 5.38
CA SER A 430 -13.79 -19.66 5.14
C SER A 430 -13.94 -20.99 4.39
N GLU A 431 -14.96 -21.77 4.77
CA GLU A 431 -15.49 -22.91 4.02
C GLU A 431 -16.19 -22.50 2.71
N HIS A 432 -15.87 -21.33 2.18
CA HIS A 432 -16.43 -20.78 0.96
C HIS A 432 -15.36 -20.69 -0.11
N SER A 433 -15.77 -20.86 -1.37
CA SER A 433 -14.92 -20.58 -2.53
C SER A 433 -14.25 -19.20 -2.33
N PRO A 434 -12.95 -19.06 -2.61
CA PRO A 434 -12.27 -17.77 -2.51
C PRO A 434 -13.06 -16.70 -3.25
N ALA A 435 -13.12 -15.49 -2.68
CA ALA A 435 -13.90 -14.41 -3.25
C ALA A 435 -13.48 -14.15 -4.71
N PRO A 436 -14.42 -13.83 -5.62
CA PRO A 436 -14.09 -13.62 -7.03
C PRO A 436 -13.00 -12.57 -7.28
N TRP A 437 -12.93 -11.50 -6.48
CA TRP A 437 -11.84 -10.51 -6.56
C TRP A 437 -10.45 -11.05 -6.24
N LEU A 438 -10.35 -12.27 -5.69
CA LEU A 438 -9.10 -12.91 -5.30
C LEU A 438 -8.67 -14.01 -6.29
N CYS A 439 -9.58 -14.56 -7.09
CA CYS A 439 -9.31 -15.78 -7.88
C CYS A 439 -9.84 -15.75 -9.32
N ASP A 440 -10.67 -14.78 -9.68
CA ASP A 440 -11.21 -14.65 -11.03
C ASP A 440 -10.54 -13.50 -11.79
N GLU A 441 -9.71 -13.85 -12.75
CA GLU A 441 -8.98 -12.90 -13.60
C GLU A 441 -9.89 -11.91 -14.31
N LYS A 442 -11.10 -12.34 -14.73
CA LYS A 442 -12.08 -11.44 -15.34
C LYS A 442 -12.62 -10.43 -14.33
N THR A 443 -12.71 -10.81 -13.06
CA THR A 443 -13.10 -9.91 -11.98
C THR A 443 -11.99 -8.91 -11.66
N HIS A 444 -10.71 -9.33 -11.65
CA HIS A 444 -9.57 -8.41 -11.49
C HIS A 444 -9.53 -7.34 -12.60
N ILE A 445 -9.55 -7.79 -13.86
CA ILE A 445 -9.57 -6.91 -15.03
C ILE A 445 -10.80 -6.00 -15.01
N GLY A 446 -11.96 -6.54 -14.60
CA GLY A 446 -13.20 -5.78 -14.47
C GLY A 446 -13.09 -4.67 -13.43
N ILE A 447 -12.57 -4.95 -12.24
CA ILE A 447 -12.37 -3.96 -11.17
C ILE A 447 -11.45 -2.84 -11.66
N ARG A 448 -10.32 -3.19 -12.29
CA ARG A 448 -9.37 -2.22 -12.82
C ARG A 448 -10.04 -1.25 -13.80
N HIS A 449 -10.69 -1.79 -14.82
CA HIS A 449 -11.32 -0.95 -15.85
C HIS A 449 -12.55 -0.20 -15.33
N MET A 450 -13.25 -0.72 -14.33
CA MET A 450 -14.30 0.02 -13.63
C MET A 450 -13.72 1.25 -12.93
N LEU A 451 -12.60 1.11 -12.20
CA LEU A 451 -11.94 2.22 -11.51
C LEU A 451 -11.40 3.27 -12.50
N ASP A 452 -10.76 2.82 -13.59
CA ASP A 452 -10.30 3.71 -14.66
C ASP A 452 -11.45 4.46 -15.32
N HIS A 453 -12.57 3.78 -15.56
CA HIS A 453 -13.79 4.38 -16.11
C HIS A 453 -14.37 5.43 -15.16
N ASP A 454 -14.50 5.12 -13.87
CA ASP A 454 -15.03 6.05 -12.87
C ASP A 454 -14.14 7.30 -12.76
N CYS A 455 -12.82 7.14 -12.75
CA CYS A 455 -11.86 8.25 -12.79
C CYS A 455 -11.99 9.10 -14.07
N ALA A 456 -12.20 8.48 -15.23
CA ALA A 456 -12.39 9.19 -16.48
C ALA A 456 -13.73 9.96 -16.51
N VAL A 457 -14.79 9.42 -15.92
CA VAL A 457 -16.08 10.14 -15.76
C VAL A 457 -15.93 11.36 -14.86
N GLU A 458 -15.15 11.26 -13.78
CA GLU A 458 -14.84 12.41 -12.93
C GLU A 458 -14.07 13.50 -13.69
N GLU A 459 -13.03 13.13 -14.42
CA GLU A 459 -12.23 14.06 -15.22
C GLU A 459 -13.07 14.70 -16.32
N GLU A 460 -13.91 13.93 -17.02
CA GLU A 460 -14.80 14.43 -18.07
C GLU A 460 -15.70 15.56 -17.55
N LYS A 461 -16.36 15.35 -16.41
CA LYS A 461 -17.21 16.37 -15.77
C LYS A 461 -16.42 17.61 -15.42
N ARG A 462 -15.18 17.45 -14.94
CA ARG A 462 -14.31 18.56 -14.56
C ARG A 462 -13.84 19.35 -15.78
N VAL A 463 -13.33 18.68 -16.81
CA VAL A 463 -12.87 19.32 -18.05
C VAL A 463 -14.01 20.07 -18.72
N LEU A 464 -15.23 19.51 -18.75
CA LEU A 464 -16.41 20.23 -19.26
C LEU A 464 -16.69 21.51 -18.48
N ARG A 465 -16.65 21.45 -17.15
CA ARG A 465 -16.86 22.63 -16.30
C ARG A 465 -15.80 23.70 -16.54
N GLU A 466 -14.54 23.31 -16.71
CA GLU A 466 -13.45 24.22 -17.02
C GLU A 466 -13.56 24.83 -18.43
N CYS A 467 -14.01 24.05 -19.42
CA CYS A 467 -14.29 24.56 -20.76
C CYS A 467 -15.40 25.62 -20.74
N VAL A 468 -16.49 25.37 -20.03
CA VAL A 468 -17.58 26.34 -19.86
C VAL A 468 -17.07 27.60 -19.18
N GLY A 469 -16.34 27.46 -18.07
CA GLY A 469 -15.77 28.60 -17.35
C GLY A 469 -14.79 29.43 -18.21
N LEU A 470 -14.00 28.78 -19.07
CA LEU A 470 -13.09 29.49 -19.98
C LEU A 470 -13.86 30.28 -21.06
N GLN A 471 -15.01 29.78 -21.50
CA GLN A 471 -15.88 30.46 -22.49
C GLN A 471 -16.68 31.61 -21.87
N GLU A 472 -17.06 31.51 -20.60
CA GLU A 472 -17.79 32.57 -19.87
C GLU A 472 -16.87 33.73 -19.45
N LEU A 473 -15.56 33.49 -19.36
CA LEU A 473 -14.54 34.49 -19.02
C LEU A 473 -13.90 35.15 -20.25
N ALA A 474 -14.16 34.64 -21.46
CA ALA A 474 -13.70 35.17 -22.74
C ALA A 474 -14.75 36.10 -23.35
#